data_AF-A0ABD7GQP8-F1
#
_entry.id   AF-A0ABD7GQP8-F1
#
_cell.length_a   1.000
_cell.length_b   1.000
_cell.length_c   1.000
_cell.angle_alpha   90.00
_cell.angle_beta   90.00
_cell.angle_gamma   90.00
#
_symmetry.space_group_name_H-M   'P 1'
#
loop_
_entity.id
_entity.type
_entity.pdbx_description
1 polymer ?
#
loop_
_entity_poly.entity_id
_entity_poly.type
_entity_poly.pdbx_seq_one_letter_code
_entity_poly.pdbx_strand_id
1 'polypeptide(L)' 'MYDKYTLNRCDAMEWLAEHYPVFPDKMPDVPLKADWCSANLFMGWGFVILLDGTLVFADCLSPPIRAEDMAGFKLPDLV' A
#
# COMPACT_ATOMS: atom_id res chain seq x y z
N MET A 1 -13.93 -2.66 -19.49
CA MET A 1 -14.24 -3.65 -18.44
C MET A 1 -13.04 -3.63 -17.52
N TYR A 2 -13.10 -2.86 -16.43
CA TYR A 2 -12.01 -2.80 -15.45
C TYR A 2 -12.03 -4.11 -14.67
N ASP A 3 -10.90 -4.82 -14.67
CA ASP A 3 -10.77 -6.06 -13.94
C ASP A 3 -10.93 -5.76 -12.45
N LYS A 4 -11.63 -6.62 -11.69
CA LYS A 4 -11.89 -6.38 -10.26
C LYS A 4 -10.59 -6.21 -9.45
N TYR A 5 -9.48 -6.74 -9.97
CA TYR A 5 -8.13 -6.60 -9.41
C TYR A 5 -7.54 -5.18 -9.57
N THR A 6 -7.93 -4.43 -10.60
CA THR A 6 -7.44 -3.06 -10.83
C THR A 6 -8.10 -2.04 -9.90
N LEU A 7 -9.39 -2.23 -9.58
CA LEU A 7 -10.14 -1.36 -8.66
C LEU A 7 -9.56 -1.43 -7.24
N ASN A 8 -9.29 -2.63 -6.75
CA ASN A 8 -8.73 -2.84 -5.41
C ASN A 8 -7.38 -2.12 -5.21
N ARG A 9 -6.49 -2.14 -6.22
CA ARG A 9 -5.20 -1.45 -6.13
C ARG A 9 -5.34 0.07 -6.14
N CYS A 10 -6.22 0.64 -6.96
CA CYS A 10 -6.46 2.09 -6.96
C CYS A 10 -7.02 2.54 -5.61
N ASP A 11 -8.03 1.84 -5.08
CA ASP A 11 -8.61 2.14 -3.76
C ASP A 11 -7.54 2.04 -2.66
N ALA A 12 -6.64 1.05 -2.75
CA ALA A 12 -5.52 0.91 -1.82
C ALA A 12 -4.50 2.05 -1.95
N MET A 13 -4.22 2.54 -3.17
CA MET A 13 -3.35 3.71 -3.36
C MET A 13 -3.98 4.99 -2.80
N GLU A 14 -5.29 5.19 -2.99
CA GLU A 14 -6.02 6.32 -2.41
C GLU A 14 -5.98 6.26 -0.88
N TRP A 15 -6.35 5.11 -0.30
CA TRP A 15 -6.27 4.90 1.15
C TRP A 15 -4.86 5.14 1.68
N LEU A 16 -3.83 4.65 0.96
CA LEU A 16 -2.43 4.83 1.32
C LEU A 16 -2.02 6.30 1.28
N ALA A 17 -2.45 7.08 0.28
CA ALA A 17 -2.17 8.51 0.18
C ALA A 17 -2.83 9.32 1.31
N GLU A 18 -4.03 8.92 1.74
CA GLU A 18 -4.74 9.58 2.85
C GLU A 18 -4.08 9.31 4.21
N HIS A 19 -3.60 8.08 4.45
CA HIS A 19 -3.07 7.66 5.74
C HIS A 19 -1.55 7.81 5.85
N TYR A 20 -0.85 7.74 4.72
CA TYR A 20 0.60 7.87 4.60
C TYR A 20 0.95 8.84 3.46
N PRO A 21 0.88 10.17 3.69
CA PRO A 21 1.14 11.19 2.66
C PRO A 21 2.52 11.10 2.01
N VAL A 22 3.48 10.48 2.71
CA VAL A 22 4.76 10.07 2.18
C VAL A 22 4.88 8.57 2.40
N PHE A 23 5.21 7.82 1.34
CA PHE A 23 5.41 6.38 1.46
C PHE A 23 6.54 6.10 2.47
N PRO A 24 6.32 5.25 3.48
CA PRO A 24 7.32 5.01 4.52
C PRO A 24 8.65 4.48 3.96
N ASP A 25 9.75 4.99 4.49
CA ASP A 25 11.12 4.51 4.20
C ASP A 25 11.45 3.18 4.89
N LYS A 26 10.69 2.86 5.95
CA LYS A 26 10.81 1.65 6.76
C LYS A 26 9.45 1.21 7.28
N MET A 27 9.37 -0.02 7.78
CA MET A 27 8.15 -0.60 8.35
C MET A 27 7.51 0.36 9.37
N PRO A 28 6.27 0.83 9.12
CA PRO A 28 5.60 1.74 10.04
C PRO A 28 5.26 1.02 11.35
N ASP A 29 5.05 1.80 12.40
CA ASP A 29 4.59 1.25 13.65
C ASP A 29 3.08 1.00 13.61
N VAL A 30 2.69 -0.26 13.74
CA VAL A 30 1.30 -0.69 13.70
C VAL A 30 1.01 -1.59 14.90
N PRO A 31 -0.25 -1.65 15.39
CA PRO A 31 -0.58 -2.30 16.65
C PRO A 31 -0.20 -3.79 16.72
N LEU A 32 -0.27 -4.48 15.58
CA LEU A 32 0.11 -5.88 15.42
C LEU A 32 1.00 -5.97 14.17
N LYS A 33 2.25 -6.40 14.33
CA LYS A 33 3.14 -6.71 13.21
C LYS A 33 3.99 -7.93 13.52
N ALA A 34 4.23 -8.74 12.50
CA ALA A 34 5.40 -9.60 12.45
C ALA A 34 6.61 -8.77 12.00
N ASP A 35 7.82 -9.26 12.23
CA ASP A 35 9.06 -8.53 11.88
C ASP A 35 9.14 -8.11 10.41
N TRP A 36 8.46 -8.85 9.52
CA TRP A 36 8.48 -8.66 8.07
C TRP A 36 7.13 -8.20 7.48
N CYS A 37 6.07 -8.07 8.29
CA CYS A 37 4.72 -7.76 7.80
C CYS A 37 3.87 -7.05 8.84
N SER A 38 3.21 -5.96 8.44
CA SER A 38 2.22 -5.27 9.26
C SER A 38 0.93 -6.08 9.38
N ALA A 39 0.06 -5.69 10.31
CA ALA A 39 -1.34 -6.11 10.24
C ALA A 39 -1.97 -5.73 8.90
N ASN A 40 -3.09 -6.37 8.60
CA ASN A 40 -3.99 -5.93 7.53
C ASN A 40 -4.55 -4.55 7.89
N LEU A 41 -4.23 -3.55 7.07
CA LEU A 41 -4.61 -2.15 7.27
C LEU A 41 -5.80 -1.75 6.40
N PHE A 42 -5.90 -2.29 5.19
CA PHE A 42 -6.97 -1.96 4.25
C PHE A 42 -7.33 -3.16 3.38
N MET A 43 -8.53 -3.73 3.52
CA MET A 43 -9.06 -4.77 2.61
C MET A 43 -8.12 -5.95 2.28
N GLY A 44 -7.21 -6.35 3.18
CA GLY A 44 -6.20 -7.39 2.90
C GLY A 44 -4.79 -6.86 2.68
N TRP A 45 -4.65 -5.56 2.47
CA TRP A 45 -3.38 -4.89 2.24
C TRP A 45 -2.66 -4.61 3.55
N GLY A 46 -1.34 -4.79 3.53
CA GLY A 46 -0.42 -4.45 4.61
C GLY A 46 0.95 -4.09 4.06
N PHE A 47 1.79 -3.48 4.89
CA PHE A 47 3.20 -3.29 4.60
C PHE A 47 3.95 -4.61 4.76
N VAL A 48 4.79 -4.93 3.79
CA VAL A 48 5.60 -6.16 3.75
C VAL A 48 7.02 -5.80 3.35
N ILE A 49 8.01 -6.40 4.00
CA ILE A 49 9.41 -6.34 3.58
C ILE A 49 9.68 -7.56 2.70
N LEU A 50 10.05 -7.31 1.43
CA LEU A 50 10.45 -8.36 0.49
C LEU A 50 11.83 -8.94 0.87
N LEU A 51 12.19 -10.07 0.26
CA LEU A 51 13.48 -10.73 0.52
C LEU A 51 14.70 -9.86 0.22
N ASP A 52 14.57 -8.88 -0.68
CA ASP A 52 15.61 -7.91 -1.01
C ASP A 52 15.68 -6.71 -0.04
N GLY A 53 14.81 -6.69 0.98
CA GLY A 53 14.71 -5.61 1.97
C GLY A 53 13.78 -4.46 1.55
N THR A 54 13.18 -4.52 0.35
CA THR A 54 12.27 -3.48 -0.12
C THR A 54 10.96 -3.50 0.66
N LEU A 55 10.54 -2.34 1.17
CA LEU A 55 9.21 -2.17 1.75
C LEU A 55 8.18 -1.93 0.64
N VAL A 56 7.10 -2.70 0.66
CA VAL A 56 5.95 -2.54 -0.24
C VAL A 56 4.64 -2.56 0.53
N PHE A 57 3.59 -2.00 -0.04
CA PHE A 57 2.21 -2.18 0.44
C PHE A 57 1.53 -3.19 -0.48
N ALA A 58 1.08 -4.33 0.06
CA ALA A 58 0.68 -5.47 -0.76
C ALA A 58 -0.52 -6.23 -0.17
N ASP A 59 -1.32 -6.81 -1.06
CA ASP A 59 -2.24 -7.91 -0.76
C ASP A 59 -1.79 -9.19 -1.51
N CYS A 60 -2.55 -10.28 -1.38
CA CYS A 60 -2.25 -11.54 -2.07
C CYS A 60 -2.79 -11.59 -3.52
N LEU A 61 -3.53 -10.58 -3.97
CA LEU A 61 -4.36 -10.65 -5.18
C LEU A 61 -3.95 -9.66 -6.26
N SER A 62 -3.16 -8.65 -5.90
CA SER A 62 -2.85 -7.48 -6.71
C SER A 62 -1.34 -7.25 -6.72
N PRO A 63 -0.80 -6.60 -7.77
CA PRO A 63 0.60 -6.18 -7.75
C PRO A 63 0.86 -5.23 -6.58
N PRO A 64 2.00 -5.39 -5.86
CA PRO A 64 2.34 -4.54 -4.73
C PRO A 64 2.48 -3.07 -5.17
N ILE A 65 2.17 -2.17 -4.24
CA ILE A 65 2.38 -0.73 -4.35
C ILE A 65 3.74 -0.40 -3.72
N ARG A 66 4.64 0.15 -4.53
CA ARG A 66 5.98 0.58 -4.13
C ARG A 66 6.00 2.08 -3.86
N ALA A 67 7.08 2.56 -3.24
CA ALA A 67 7.32 4.00 -3.10
C ALA A 67 7.29 4.73 -4.46
N GLU A 68 7.79 4.07 -5.51
CA GLU A 68 7.80 4.55 -6.89
C GLU A 68 6.38 4.76 -7.46
N ASP A 69 5.45 3.87 -7.12
CA ASP A 69 4.05 3.95 -7.56
C ASP A 69 3.34 5.15 -6.93
N MET A 70 3.75 5.52 -5.71
CA MET A 70 3.22 6.69 -5.01
C MET A 70 3.93 7.99 -5.41
N ALA A 71 5.08 7.90 -6.09
CA ALA A 71 5.84 9.07 -6.51
C ALA A 71 5.07 9.83 -7.61
N GLY A 72 4.40 10.92 -7.20
CA GLY A 72 3.58 11.73 -8.10
C GLY A 72 2.11 11.31 -8.17
N PHE A 73 1.69 10.31 -7.38
CA PHE A 73 0.27 10.04 -7.17
C PHE A 73 -0.38 11.23 -6.48
N LYS A 74 -1.54 11.65 -6.98
CA LYS A 74 -2.36 12.72 -6.39
C LYS A 74 -3.75 12.19 -6.21
N LEU A 75 -4.32 12.44 -5.03
CA LEU A 75 -5.74 12.22 -4.82
C LEU A 75 -6.52 13.06 -5.85
N PRO A 76 -7.59 12.51 -6.44
CA PRO A 76 -8.42 13.27 -7.36
C PRO A 76 -9.00 14.50 -6.65
N ASP A 77 -9.01 15.64 -7.33
CA ASP A 77 -9.67 16.85 -6.82
C ASP A 77 -11.16 16.55 -6.65
N LEU A 78 -11.66 16.60 -5.41
CA LEU A 78 -13.09 16.50 -5.10
C LEU A 78 -13.78 17.76 -5.63
N VAL A 79 -14.46 17.64 -6.78
CA VAL A 79 -15.33 18.67 -7.37
C VAL A 79 -16.69 18.68 -6.68
#